data_AF-A0A7Y8NV22-F1
#
_entry.id   AF-A0A7Y8NV22-F1
#
_cell.length_a   1.000
_cell.length_b   1.000
_cell.length_c   1.000
_cell.angle_alpha   90.00
_cell.angle_beta   90.00
_cell.angle_gamma   90.00
#
_symmetry.space_group_name_H-M   'P 1'
#
loop_
_entity.id
_entity.type
_entity.pdbx_description
1 polymer ?
#
loop_
_entity_poly.entity_id
_entity_poly.type
_entity_poly.pdbx_seq_one_letter_code
_entity_poly.pdbx_strand_id
1 'polypeptide(L)'
;TDETELDEAVSVANQSDVILVCLGEQKTWSGENASRSTIALPSIQEKLVASLKKTGKPIILVLSNGRPLELVRIEPMVNAILEIWQPGVAGGSPMAGILSGRVNPSGKLSITFPLTTGQIPTYYDMRQSSRPTSGRYQDITTEPLYWFGHGLSYTTFSYDAAKLSATKISKSQKLTVEVTVTNTGKVKGKETVLWYISDPACSISRPMKELKFFEKKEISVGEKTVFSFEIDPMRDLSFTDADGKRILEEGDYYIHVNNQKLKIELVK
;
A
#
# COMPACT_ATOMS: atom_id res chain seq x y z
N THR A 1 18.90 -4.48 23.45
CA THR A 1 20.18 -5.22 23.32
C THR A 1 20.31 -6.30 24.36
N ASP A 2 19.47 -6.31 25.40
CA ASP A 2 19.32 -7.43 26.33
C ASP A 2 18.80 -8.67 25.61
N GLU A 3 19.47 -9.81 25.78
CA GLU A 3 19.19 -11.10 25.14
C GLU A 3 18.80 -12.19 26.16
N THR A 4 18.68 -11.83 27.45
CA THR A 4 18.50 -12.79 28.55
C THR A 4 17.22 -13.63 28.44
N GLU A 5 16.17 -13.11 27.81
CA GLU A 5 14.87 -13.80 27.66
C GLU A 5 14.73 -14.58 26.33
N LEU A 6 15.77 -14.60 25.47
CA LEU A 6 15.68 -15.27 24.17
C LEU A 6 15.50 -16.79 24.29
N ASP A 7 16.20 -17.43 25.21
CA ASP A 7 16.12 -18.88 25.41
C ASP A 7 14.76 -19.30 25.96
N GLU A 8 14.18 -18.48 26.83
CA GLU A 8 12.81 -18.69 27.34
C GLU A 8 11.79 -18.59 26.20
N ALA A 9 11.87 -17.54 25.36
CA ALA A 9 10.99 -17.39 24.21
C ALA A 9 11.09 -18.58 23.24
N VAL A 10 12.29 -19.10 23.00
CA VAL A 10 12.51 -20.30 22.18
C VAL A 10 11.91 -21.55 22.83
N SER A 11 12.05 -21.71 24.15
CA SER A 11 11.48 -22.83 24.90
C SER A 11 9.94 -22.87 24.79
N VAL A 12 9.29 -21.71 24.95
CA VAL A 12 7.83 -21.57 24.79
C VAL A 12 7.41 -21.82 23.34
N ALA A 13 8.17 -21.31 22.38
CA ALA A 13 7.92 -21.50 20.95
C ALA A 13 7.96 -22.98 20.53
N ASN A 14 8.89 -23.78 21.07
CA ASN A 14 8.98 -25.21 20.77
C ASN A 14 7.75 -26.00 21.23
N GLN A 15 7.05 -25.51 22.25
CA GLN A 15 5.82 -26.09 22.79
C GLN A 15 4.55 -25.63 22.04
N SER A 16 4.68 -24.70 21.09
CA SER A 16 3.56 -24.07 20.38
C SER A 16 3.42 -24.61 18.95
N ASP A 17 2.21 -24.56 18.40
CA ASP A 17 1.97 -24.92 16.98
C ASP A 17 2.28 -23.77 16.02
N VAL A 18 2.01 -22.53 16.47
CA VAL A 18 2.22 -21.29 15.72
C VAL A 18 2.74 -20.23 16.69
N ILE A 19 3.64 -19.38 16.21
CA ILE A 19 4.21 -18.27 16.98
C ILE A 19 3.56 -16.96 16.51
N LEU A 20 2.88 -16.26 17.42
CA LEU A 20 2.49 -14.87 17.23
C LEU A 20 3.57 -13.99 17.88
N VAL A 21 4.37 -13.30 17.06
CA VAL A 21 5.43 -12.43 17.57
C VAL A 21 4.99 -10.97 17.43
N CYS A 22 4.72 -10.31 18.56
CA CYS A 22 4.29 -8.92 18.61
C CYS A 22 5.50 -8.00 18.71
N LEU A 23 5.83 -7.32 17.61
CA LEU A 23 7.00 -6.45 17.49
C LEU A 23 6.60 -5.05 17.02
N GLY A 24 7.54 -4.12 17.05
CA GLY A 24 7.29 -2.77 16.57
C GLY A 24 7.95 -1.68 17.40
N GLU A 25 7.28 -0.54 17.44
CA GLU A 25 7.70 0.65 18.16
C GLU A 25 6.91 0.82 19.46
N GLN A 26 7.54 1.49 20.44
CA GLN A 26 6.81 1.95 21.62
C GLN A 26 5.90 3.12 21.24
N LYS A 27 4.83 3.33 22.02
CA LYS A 27 3.86 4.43 21.83
C LYS A 27 4.52 5.80 21.61
N THR A 28 5.59 6.10 22.37
CA THR A 28 6.27 7.42 22.36
C THR A 28 7.31 7.56 21.26
N TRP A 29 7.53 6.54 20.43
CA TRP A 29 8.51 6.60 19.34
C TRP A 29 7.94 7.27 18.10
N SER A 30 6.65 7.57 18.09
CA SER A 30 5.94 8.34 17.06
C SER A 30 5.17 9.49 17.70
N GLY A 31 4.70 10.43 16.89
CA GLY A 31 4.02 11.64 17.35
C GLY A 31 4.97 12.84 17.42
N GLU A 32 4.59 13.84 18.22
CA GLU A 32 5.33 15.10 18.36
C GLU A 32 6.73 14.87 18.96
N ASN A 33 7.76 15.55 18.42
CA ASN A 33 9.15 15.49 18.88
C ASN A 33 9.76 14.07 18.92
N ALA A 34 9.23 13.14 18.12
CA ALA A 34 9.65 11.73 18.09
C ALA A 34 10.27 11.32 16.74
N SER A 35 11.07 12.20 16.12
CA SER A 35 11.81 11.90 14.89
C SER A 35 12.84 10.80 15.13
N ARG A 36 12.97 9.86 14.19
CA ARG A 36 13.99 8.81 14.21
C ARG A 36 14.91 8.95 13.00
N SER A 37 16.22 8.84 13.23
CA SER A 37 17.24 8.83 12.17
C SER A 37 17.29 7.51 11.40
N THR A 38 16.69 6.46 11.94
CA THR A 38 16.49 5.17 11.30
C THR A 38 15.08 4.68 11.52
N ILE A 39 14.49 4.10 10.49
CA ILE A 39 13.18 3.44 10.53
C ILE A 39 13.31 1.92 10.72
N ALA A 40 14.52 1.42 10.97
CA ALA A 40 14.73 0.03 11.31
C ALA A 40 14.15 -0.31 12.69
N LEU A 41 13.68 -1.54 12.82
CA LEU A 41 13.36 -2.11 14.12
C LEU A 41 14.64 -2.24 14.97
N PRO A 42 14.53 -2.17 16.31
CA PRO A 42 15.66 -2.43 17.18
C PRO A 42 16.26 -3.81 16.89
N SER A 43 17.59 -3.89 16.81
CA SER A 43 18.31 -5.13 16.45
C SER A 43 17.97 -6.33 17.34
N ILE A 44 17.57 -6.09 18.59
CA ILE A 44 17.13 -7.16 19.49
C ILE A 44 15.84 -7.84 19.03
N GLN A 45 14.91 -7.09 18.42
CA GLN A 45 13.69 -7.66 17.87
C GLN A 45 13.99 -8.53 16.65
N GLU A 46 14.96 -8.13 15.81
CA GLU A 46 15.44 -8.95 14.69
C GLU A 46 16.10 -10.25 15.18
N LYS A 47 16.93 -10.16 16.23
CA LYS A 47 17.55 -11.34 16.88
C LYS A 47 16.50 -12.29 17.45
N LEU A 48 15.45 -11.77 18.08
CA LEU A 48 14.34 -12.59 18.57
C LEU A 48 13.69 -13.39 17.44
N VAL A 49 13.34 -12.75 16.32
CA VAL A 49 12.76 -13.47 15.17
C VAL A 49 13.74 -14.50 14.60
N ALA A 50 15.03 -14.16 14.50
CA ALA A 50 16.05 -15.08 14.02
C ALA A 50 16.19 -16.31 14.94
N SER A 51 16.10 -16.15 16.25
CA SER A 51 16.09 -17.27 17.21
C SER A 51 14.82 -18.11 17.11
N LEU A 52 13.65 -17.47 17.03
CA LEU A 52 12.37 -18.16 16.87
C LEU A 52 12.30 -18.93 15.55
N LYS A 53 12.90 -18.42 14.46
CA LYS A 53 12.94 -19.08 13.15
C LYS A 53 13.63 -20.44 13.21
N LYS A 54 14.63 -20.62 14.08
CA LYS A 54 15.36 -21.89 14.24
C LYS A 54 14.48 -23.03 14.77
N THR A 55 13.35 -22.72 15.40
CA THR A 55 12.38 -23.72 15.88
C THR A 55 11.65 -24.44 14.75
N GLY A 56 11.64 -23.88 13.53
CA GLY A 56 10.89 -24.39 12.39
C GLY A 56 9.37 -24.18 12.48
N LYS A 57 8.87 -23.56 13.55
CA LYS A 57 7.45 -23.25 13.70
C LYS A 57 7.04 -22.09 12.78
N PRO A 58 5.78 -22.05 12.29
CA PRO A 58 5.25 -20.90 11.57
C PRO A 58 5.26 -19.64 12.45
N ILE A 59 5.77 -18.53 11.90
CA ILE A 59 5.84 -17.24 12.60
C ILE A 59 4.92 -16.24 11.91
N ILE A 60 4.02 -15.64 12.69
CA ILE A 60 3.19 -14.51 12.28
C ILE A 60 3.69 -13.28 13.03
N LEU A 61 4.22 -12.32 12.29
CA LEU A 61 4.59 -11.01 12.80
C LEU A 61 3.33 -10.16 12.97
N VAL A 62 3.04 -9.75 14.20
CA VAL A 62 2.06 -8.71 14.47
C VAL A 62 2.82 -7.42 14.73
N LEU A 63 2.70 -6.45 13.83
CA LEU A 63 3.54 -5.26 13.80
C LEU A 63 2.76 -4.04 14.28
N SER A 64 3.28 -3.36 15.32
CA SER A 64 2.69 -2.16 15.90
C SER A 64 3.63 -0.96 15.81
N ASN A 65 3.28 0.06 15.04
CA ASN A 65 4.15 1.20 14.73
C ASN A 65 3.34 2.45 14.38
N GLY A 66 3.97 3.63 14.51
CA GLY A 66 3.36 4.90 14.15
C GLY A 66 3.83 5.48 12.81
N ARG A 67 4.67 4.74 12.07
CA ARG A 67 5.26 5.13 10.78
C ARG A 67 5.63 3.89 9.96
N PRO A 68 5.93 4.02 8.67
CA PRO A 68 6.57 2.95 7.91
C PRO A 68 7.90 2.52 8.51
N LEU A 69 8.17 1.22 8.49
CA LEU A 69 9.40 0.62 9.02
C LEU A 69 10.19 -0.10 7.94
N GLU A 70 11.50 -0.14 8.12
CA GLU A 70 12.40 -0.97 7.33
C GLU A 70 12.29 -2.42 7.84
N LEU A 71 11.64 -3.27 7.03
CA LEU A 71 11.34 -4.66 7.39
C LEU A 71 12.09 -5.70 6.54
N VAL A 72 12.95 -5.26 5.61
CA VAL A 72 13.65 -6.13 4.65
C VAL A 72 14.43 -7.28 5.29
N ARG A 73 14.90 -7.11 6.55
CA ARG A 73 15.58 -8.18 7.30
C ARG A 73 14.62 -9.16 7.97
N ILE A 74 13.43 -8.72 8.39
CA ILE A 74 12.47 -9.57 9.13
C ILE A 74 11.49 -10.27 8.18
N GLU A 75 11.05 -9.59 7.12
CA GLU A 75 10.03 -10.09 6.20
C GLU A 75 10.35 -11.48 5.62
N PRO A 76 11.60 -11.80 5.22
CA PRO A 76 11.96 -13.15 4.77
C PRO A 76 11.96 -14.22 5.87
N MET A 77 12.02 -13.84 7.14
CA MET A 77 12.08 -14.78 8.27
C MET A 77 10.70 -15.25 8.72
N VAL A 78 9.65 -14.49 8.43
CA VAL A 78 8.28 -14.73 8.91
C VAL A 78 7.39 -15.30 7.81
N ASN A 79 6.31 -15.97 8.20
CA ASN A 79 5.35 -16.58 7.26
C ASN A 79 4.20 -15.63 6.91
N ALA A 80 3.88 -14.68 7.80
CA ALA A 80 2.87 -13.66 7.59
C ALA A 80 3.19 -12.40 8.39
N ILE A 81 2.72 -11.26 7.90
CA ILE A 81 2.80 -9.97 8.59
C ILE A 81 1.40 -9.39 8.69
N LEU A 82 0.98 -9.04 9.91
CA LEU A 82 -0.21 -8.27 10.19
C LEU A 82 0.20 -6.91 10.77
N GLU A 83 0.14 -5.87 9.93
CA GLU A 83 0.29 -4.48 10.34
C GLU A 83 -0.98 -4.03 11.08
N ILE A 84 -0.85 -3.71 12.37
CA ILE A 84 -1.94 -3.25 13.24
C ILE A 84 -1.81 -1.78 13.63
N TRP A 85 -0.73 -1.11 13.23
CA TRP A 85 -0.39 0.26 13.59
C TRP A 85 -0.39 0.45 15.10
N GLN A 86 -0.95 1.56 15.59
CA GLN A 86 -1.30 1.75 17.00
C GLN A 86 -2.81 1.66 17.13
N PRO A 87 -3.40 0.46 17.33
CA PRO A 87 -4.82 0.19 17.11
C PRO A 87 -5.75 0.73 18.23
N GLY A 88 -5.22 1.50 19.18
CA GLY A 88 -5.96 2.01 20.33
C GLY A 88 -6.31 0.93 21.36
N VAL A 89 -7.08 1.33 22.38
CA VAL A 89 -7.38 0.50 23.57
C VAL A 89 -8.08 -0.81 23.20
N ALA A 90 -8.99 -0.77 22.23
CA ALA A 90 -9.75 -1.94 21.80
C ALA A 90 -9.01 -2.82 20.78
N GLY A 91 -7.74 -2.53 20.46
CA GLY A 91 -7.03 -3.10 19.31
C GLY A 91 -6.78 -4.61 19.33
N GLY A 92 -6.74 -5.24 20.51
CA GLY A 92 -6.55 -6.69 20.62
C GLY A 92 -7.71 -7.51 20.06
N SER A 93 -8.95 -7.04 20.24
CA SER A 93 -10.16 -7.74 19.75
C SER A 93 -10.26 -7.83 18.22
N PRO A 94 -10.12 -6.74 17.44
CA PRO A 94 -10.11 -6.81 15.97
C PRO A 94 -8.89 -7.57 15.45
N MET A 95 -7.71 -7.44 16.07
CA MET A 95 -6.53 -8.24 15.73
C MET A 95 -6.82 -9.74 15.86
N ALA A 96 -7.39 -10.17 16.98
CA ALA A 96 -7.80 -11.57 17.17
C ALA A 96 -8.89 -11.99 16.16
N GLY A 97 -9.81 -11.09 15.82
CA GLY A 97 -10.82 -11.29 14.77
C GLY A 97 -10.18 -11.56 13.40
N ILE A 98 -9.12 -10.84 13.06
CA ILE A 98 -8.35 -11.05 11.82
C ILE A 98 -7.60 -12.38 11.88
N LEU A 99 -6.79 -12.61 12.93
CA LEU A 99 -5.98 -13.83 13.06
C LEU A 99 -6.81 -15.12 13.08
N SER A 100 -8.02 -15.07 13.64
CA SER A 100 -8.95 -16.21 13.67
C SER A 100 -9.80 -16.37 12.40
N GLY A 101 -9.71 -15.44 11.44
CA GLY A 101 -10.51 -15.47 10.22
C GLY A 101 -11.94 -14.96 10.37
N ARG A 102 -12.39 -14.55 11.57
CA ARG A 102 -13.71 -13.91 11.77
C ARG A 102 -13.84 -12.60 10.98
N VAL A 103 -12.72 -11.93 10.75
CA VAL A 103 -12.62 -10.70 9.96
C VAL A 103 -11.61 -10.93 8.83
N ASN A 104 -12.05 -10.72 7.59
CA ASN A 104 -11.14 -10.69 6.45
C ASN A 104 -10.46 -9.30 6.38
N PRO A 105 -9.11 -9.20 6.44
CA PRO A 105 -8.41 -7.92 6.37
C PRO A 105 -8.68 -7.25 5.03
N SER A 106 -8.85 -5.92 5.08
CA SER A 106 -9.16 -5.10 3.89
C SER A 106 -8.49 -3.72 3.96
N GLY A 107 -7.49 -3.57 4.83
CA GLY A 107 -6.68 -2.35 4.87
C GLY A 107 -5.82 -2.24 3.62
N LYS A 108 -5.59 -1.02 3.15
CA LYS A 108 -4.60 -0.69 2.12
C LYS A 108 -3.72 0.43 2.68
N LEU A 109 -2.42 0.36 2.44
CA LEU A 109 -1.46 1.34 2.96
C LEU A 109 -1.73 2.73 2.39
N SER A 110 -1.85 3.74 3.26
CA SER A 110 -1.98 5.14 2.86
C SER A 110 -0.61 5.84 2.72
N ILE A 111 0.48 5.10 2.88
CA ILE A 111 1.85 5.58 2.80
C ILE A 111 2.75 4.45 2.28
N THR A 112 3.80 4.80 1.53
CA THR A 112 4.76 3.82 1.01
C THR A 112 5.68 3.34 2.14
N PHE A 113 5.92 2.03 2.22
CA PHE A 113 6.94 1.45 3.10
C PHE A 113 8.25 1.35 2.33
N PRO A 114 9.24 2.21 2.61
CA PRO A 114 10.55 2.09 2.00
C PRO A 114 11.19 0.73 2.32
N LEU A 115 12.05 0.27 1.42
CA LEU A 115 12.91 -0.89 1.64
C LEU A 115 13.91 -0.64 2.77
N THR A 116 14.51 0.56 2.79
CA THR A 116 15.49 0.99 3.81
C THR A 116 15.35 2.48 4.12
N THR A 117 15.93 2.91 5.24
CA THR A 117 16.03 4.33 5.60
C THR A 117 16.65 5.19 4.48
N GLY A 118 17.63 4.64 3.74
CA GLY A 118 18.33 5.36 2.66
C GLY A 118 17.48 5.65 1.41
N GLN A 119 16.29 5.07 1.30
CA GLN A 119 15.34 5.39 0.21
C GLN A 119 14.49 6.63 0.49
N ILE A 120 14.53 7.18 1.71
CA ILE A 120 13.66 8.29 2.08
C ILE A 120 14.19 9.59 1.42
N PRO A 121 13.34 10.37 0.71
CA PRO A 121 11.90 10.17 0.53
C PRO A 121 11.55 9.19 -0.59
N THR A 122 10.63 8.26 -0.30
CA THR A 122 9.98 7.41 -1.31
C THR A 122 8.45 7.50 -1.23
N TYR A 123 7.78 7.73 -2.37
CA TYR A 123 6.34 7.96 -2.49
C TYR A 123 5.86 7.62 -3.90
N TYR A 124 4.57 7.32 -4.06
CA TYR A 124 4.03 6.72 -5.28
C TYR A 124 3.79 7.71 -6.42
N ASP A 125 3.55 8.98 -6.08
CA ASP A 125 3.27 10.11 -6.97
C ASP A 125 4.53 10.96 -7.22
N MET A 126 5.69 10.29 -7.28
CA MET A 126 6.91 10.90 -7.77
C MET A 126 6.79 11.33 -9.22
N ARG A 127 7.54 12.38 -9.58
CA ARG A 127 7.72 12.78 -10.97
C ARG A 127 8.70 11.83 -11.66
N GLN A 128 8.49 11.65 -12.96
CA GLN A 128 9.40 10.86 -13.78
C GLN A 128 10.79 11.54 -13.83
N SER A 129 11.84 10.80 -13.49
CA SER A 129 13.22 11.25 -13.70
C SER A 129 13.51 11.46 -15.19
N SER A 130 14.29 12.48 -15.53
CA SER A 130 14.81 12.70 -16.89
C SER A 130 15.70 11.55 -17.39
N ARG A 131 16.17 10.68 -16.47
CA ARG A 131 16.92 9.46 -16.75
C ARG A 131 16.17 8.24 -16.19
N PRO A 132 15.12 7.74 -16.86
CA PRO A 132 14.27 6.65 -16.34
C PRO A 132 15.01 5.33 -16.07
N THR A 133 16.11 5.11 -16.76
CA THR A 133 16.89 3.86 -16.71
C THR A 133 18.23 4.01 -15.99
N SER A 134 18.50 5.15 -15.35
CA SER A 134 19.78 5.42 -14.67
C SER A 134 19.58 6.06 -13.30
N GLY A 135 20.65 6.24 -12.53
CA GLY A 135 20.58 6.87 -11.20
C GLY A 135 19.91 6.00 -10.13
N ARG A 136 19.84 4.68 -10.35
CA ARG A 136 19.40 3.71 -9.36
C ARG A 136 20.47 3.55 -8.28
N TYR A 137 20.06 3.07 -7.12
CA TYR A 137 21.00 2.67 -6.05
C TYR A 137 21.96 1.59 -6.56
N GLN A 138 23.19 1.58 -6.03
CA GLN A 138 24.21 0.61 -6.41
C GLN A 138 24.12 -0.69 -5.59
N ASP A 139 23.52 -0.61 -4.41
CA ASP A 139 23.53 -1.61 -3.35
C ASP A 139 22.14 -2.17 -3.02
N ILE A 140 21.07 -1.49 -3.46
CA ILE A 140 19.68 -1.90 -3.26
C ILE A 140 18.81 -1.64 -4.50
N THR A 141 17.61 -2.21 -4.53
CA THR A 141 16.60 -1.83 -5.55
C THR A 141 16.04 -0.43 -5.27
N THR A 142 15.51 0.22 -6.32
CA THR A 142 14.72 1.47 -6.20
C THR A 142 13.27 1.19 -5.80
N GLU A 143 12.81 -0.07 -5.92
CA GLU A 143 11.49 -0.45 -5.44
C GLU A 143 11.42 -0.37 -3.90
N PRO A 144 10.35 0.21 -3.33
CA PRO A 144 10.08 0.13 -1.91
C PRO A 144 9.62 -1.28 -1.54
N LEU A 145 9.55 -1.57 -0.24
CA LEU A 145 9.06 -2.86 0.23
C LEU A 145 7.56 -3.02 -0.07
N TYR A 146 6.77 -1.99 0.24
CA TYR A 146 5.34 -1.95 -0.10
C TYR A 146 4.94 -0.57 -0.60
N TRP A 147 4.41 -0.51 -1.82
CA TRP A 147 3.86 0.73 -2.38
C TRP A 147 2.61 1.21 -1.64
N PHE A 148 2.33 2.51 -1.72
CA PHE A 148 1.01 3.07 -1.44
C PHE A 148 -0.09 2.22 -2.10
N GLY A 149 -1.16 1.95 -1.37
CA GLY A 149 -2.28 1.13 -1.83
C GLY A 149 -2.06 -0.38 -1.69
N HIS A 150 -0.89 -0.85 -1.25
CA HIS A 150 -0.67 -2.27 -0.98
C HIS A 150 -1.52 -2.76 0.19
N GLY A 151 -2.04 -3.98 0.12
CA GLY A 151 -2.78 -4.62 1.19
C GLY A 151 -3.51 -5.87 0.70
N LEU A 152 -3.29 -6.97 1.41
CA LEU A 152 -3.79 -8.29 1.06
C LEU A 152 -5.17 -8.58 1.69
N SER A 153 -5.76 -9.70 1.28
CA SER A 153 -7.02 -10.23 1.80
C SER A 153 -6.90 -11.75 1.93
N TYR A 154 -7.77 -12.36 2.73
CA TYR A 154 -7.93 -13.82 2.77
C TYR A 154 -8.66 -14.37 1.54
N THR A 155 -9.15 -13.50 0.66
CA THR A 155 -9.69 -13.86 -0.65
C THR A 155 -8.89 -13.20 -1.77
N THR A 156 -9.15 -13.62 -3.00
CA THR A 156 -8.56 -13.03 -4.21
C THR A 156 -9.62 -12.32 -5.03
N PHE A 157 -9.22 -11.27 -5.74
CA PHE A 157 -10.10 -10.52 -6.64
C PHE A 157 -9.50 -10.49 -8.03
N SER A 158 -10.32 -10.73 -9.05
CA SER A 158 -9.94 -10.54 -10.45
C SER A 158 -10.65 -9.31 -11.03
N TYR A 159 -9.96 -8.62 -11.93
CA TYR A 159 -10.46 -7.42 -12.60
C TYR A 159 -10.67 -7.74 -14.07
N ASP A 160 -11.87 -7.49 -14.58
CA ASP A 160 -12.16 -7.52 -16.01
C ASP A 160 -11.49 -6.32 -16.71
N ALA A 161 -11.50 -6.30 -18.05
CA ALA A 161 -11.02 -5.14 -18.80
C ALA A 161 -11.85 -3.89 -18.46
N ALA A 162 -11.18 -2.82 -18.06
CA ALA A 162 -11.82 -1.55 -17.76
C ALA A 162 -12.34 -0.89 -19.05
N LYS A 163 -13.41 -0.12 -18.93
CA LYS A 163 -14.14 0.49 -20.05
C LYS A 163 -14.30 1.98 -19.82
N LEU A 164 -14.10 2.75 -20.89
CA LEU A 164 -14.33 4.18 -20.91
C LEU A 164 -15.64 4.47 -21.63
N SER A 165 -16.43 5.43 -21.13
CA SER A 165 -17.61 5.91 -21.86
C SER A 165 -17.24 6.69 -23.13
N ALA A 166 -16.04 7.28 -23.16
CA ALA A 166 -15.46 7.94 -24.33
C ALA A 166 -13.92 7.93 -24.27
N THR A 167 -13.24 7.94 -25.42
CA THR A 167 -11.78 8.08 -25.50
C THR A 167 -11.33 9.51 -25.81
N LYS A 168 -12.27 10.41 -26.08
CA LYS A 168 -12.04 11.81 -26.40
C LYS A 168 -13.15 12.65 -25.77
N ILE A 169 -12.79 13.69 -25.03
CA ILE A 169 -13.73 14.56 -24.30
C ILE A 169 -13.32 16.03 -24.41
N SER A 170 -14.28 16.95 -24.33
CA SER A 170 -14.00 18.38 -24.13
C SER A 170 -13.95 18.73 -22.63
N LYS A 171 -13.52 19.96 -22.31
CA LYS A 171 -13.41 20.44 -20.91
C LYS A 171 -14.73 20.47 -20.13
N SER A 172 -15.87 20.47 -20.83
CA SER A 172 -17.21 20.46 -20.21
C SER A 172 -17.86 19.08 -20.16
N GLN A 173 -17.24 18.06 -20.77
CA GLN A 173 -17.78 16.71 -20.84
C GLN A 173 -17.17 15.84 -19.75
N LYS A 174 -18.05 15.22 -18.97
CA LYS A 174 -17.66 14.18 -18.02
C LYS A 174 -17.44 12.85 -18.72
N LEU A 175 -16.58 12.04 -18.14
CA LEU A 175 -16.23 10.70 -18.59
C LEU A 175 -16.46 9.71 -17.46
N THR A 176 -16.98 8.54 -17.78
CA THR A 176 -17.06 7.44 -16.80
C THR A 176 -16.06 6.37 -17.20
N VAL A 177 -15.27 5.91 -16.24
CA VAL A 177 -14.48 4.68 -16.35
C VAL A 177 -15.06 3.63 -15.42
N GLU A 178 -15.21 2.40 -15.91
CA GLU A 178 -15.76 1.29 -15.14
C GLU A 178 -14.86 0.07 -15.19
N VAL A 179 -14.83 -0.69 -14.09
CA VAL A 179 -14.20 -2.00 -14.04
C VAL A 179 -15.09 -2.96 -13.26
N THR A 180 -15.27 -4.17 -13.78
CA THR A 180 -15.96 -5.23 -13.05
C THR A 180 -14.94 -6.03 -12.25
N VAL A 181 -15.18 -6.17 -10.94
CA VAL A 181 -14.34 -6.92 -10.03
C VAL A 181 -15.10 -8.15 -9.56
N THR A 182 -14.46 -9.31 -9.63
CA THR A 182 -15.01 -10.58 -9.17
C THR A 182 -14.24 -11.08 -7.96
N ASN A 183 -14.93 -11.50 -6.90
CA ASN A 183 -14.28 -12.23 -5.82
C ASN A 183 -14.09 -13.70 -6.23
N THR A 184 -12.84 -14.09 -6.46
CA THR A 184 -12.47 -15.42 -6.98
C THR A 184 -11.97 -16.38 -5.92
N GLY A 185 -11.86 -15.94 -4.66
CA GLY A 185 -11.40 -16.79 -3.57
C GLY A 185 -12.54 -17.54 -2.88
N LYS A 186 -12.32 -17.89 -1.60
CA LYS A 186 -13.20 -18.80 -0.85
C LYS A 186 -13.97 -18.13 0.28
N VAL A 187 -13.71 -16.86 0.54
CA VAL A 187 -14.37 -16.09 1.61
C VAL A 187 -14.85 -14.76 1.07
N LYS A 188 -15.92 -14.23 1.65
CA LYS A 188 -16.32 -12.85 1.35
C LYS A 188 -15.22 -11.88 1.77
N GLY A 189 -15.09 -10.77 1.06
CA GLY A 189 -14.06 -9.78 1.33
C GLY A 189 -14.45 -8.41 0.85
N LYS A 190 -13.74 -7.39 1.32
CA LYS A 190 -13.89 -6.02 0.85
C LYS A 190 -12.70 -5.66 -0.01
N GLU A 191 -12.95 -5.23 -1.25
CA GLU A 191 -11.91 -4.73 -2.14
C GLU A 191 -12.01 -3.21 -2.27
N THR A 192 -10.83 -2.57 -2.27
CA THR A 192 -10.69 -1.12 -2.50
C THR A 192 -10.11 -0.92 -3.90
N VAL A 193 -10.89 -0.36 -4.81
CA VAL A 193 -10.41 0.02 -6.15
C VAL A 193 -9.87 1.44 -6.09
N LEU A 194 -8.59 1.60 -6.45
CA LEU A 194 -7.87 2.87 -6.47
C LEU A 194 -7.76 3.36 -7.92
N TRP A 195 -8.24 4.58 -8.17
CA TRP A 195 -8.25 5.20 -9.49
C TRP A 195 -7.21 6.31 -9.56
N TYR A 196 -6.21 6.14 -10.40
CA TYR A 196 -5.16 7.13 -10.58
C TYR A 196 -5.23 7.78 -11.96
N ILE A 197 -4.71 8.99 -12.07
CA ILE A 197 -4.55 9.69 -13.34
C ILE A 197 -3.09 10.12 -13.51
N SER A 198 -2.59 10.06 -14.74
CA SER A 198 -1.30 10.65 -15.12
C SER A 198 -1.46 11.50 -16.36
N ASP A 199 -0.81 12.66 -16.35
CA ASP A 199 -0.67 13.55 -17.49
C ASP A 199 0.79 13.45 -17.99
N PRO A 200 1.04 12.87 -19.18
CA PRO A 200 2.37 12.55 -19.68
C PRO A 200 3.12 13.76 -20.27
N ALA A 201 2.41 14.83 -20.65
CA ALA A 201 2.99 15.93 -21.43
C ALA A 201 2.33 17.25 -21.04
N CYS A 202 3.06 18.06 -20.27
CA CYS A 202 2.51 19.24 -19.60
C CYS A 202 3.55 20.35 -19.52
N SER A 203 3.10 21.58 -19.32
CA SER A 203 3.98 22.73 -19.09
C SER A 203 4.87 22.58 -17.84
N ILE A 204 4.38 21.84 -16.83
CA ILE A 204 5.11 21.53 -15.60
C ILE A 204 5.11 20.01 -15.41
N SER A 205 6.30 19.42 -15.23
CA SER A 205 6.43 17.98 -14.95
C SER A 205 5.45 17.50 -13.87
N ARG A 206 4.63 16.50 -14.23
CA ARG A 206 3.59 15.93 -13.36
C ARG A 206 4.05 14.61 -12.73
N PRO A 207 3.44 14.19 -11.62
CA PRO A 207 3.60 12.85 -11.08
C PRO A 207 3.35 11.76 -12.13
N MET A 208 4.05 10.63 -11.99
CA MET A 208 3.83 9.45 -12.84
C MET A 208 2.39 8.91 -12.74
N LYS A 209 1.74 9.11 -11.60
CA LYS A 209 0.30 8.92 -11.36
C LYS A 209 -0.11 9.61 -10.06
N GLU A 210 -1.34 10.09 -9.97
CA GLU A 210 -1.94 10.70 -8.77
C GLU A 210 -3.26 10.00 -8.45
N LEU A 211 -3.50 9.64 -7.18
CA LEU A 211 -4.80 9.10 -6.78
C LEU A 211 -5.86 10.20 -6.90
N LYS A 212 -6.95 9.94 -7.63
CA LYS A 212 -8.07 10.89 -7.78
C LYS A 212 -9.35 10.40 -7.12
N PHE A 213 -9.54 9.09 -7.08
CA PHE A 213 -10.75 8.51 -6.50
C PHE A 213 -10.47 7.11 -5.96
N PHE A 214 -11.26 6.69 -4.98
CA PHE A 214 -11.32 5.30 -4.57
C PHE A 214 -12.72 4.98 -4.09
N GLU A 215 -13.07 3.71 -4.19
CA GLU A 215 -14.29 3.18 -3.58
C GLU A 215 -13.99 1.79 -3.01
N LYS A 216 -14.73 1.41 -1.97
CA LYS A 216 -14.54 0.14 -1.28
C LYS A 216 -15.89 -0.56 -1.14
N LYS A 217 -15.99 -1.78 -1.66
CA LYS A 217 -17.22 -2.58 -1.62
C LYS A 217 -16.95 -3.96 -1.06
N GLU A 218 -17.93 -4.52 -0.34
CA GLU A 218 -17.94 -5.94 0.03
C GLU A 218 -18.43 -6.74 -1.17
N ILE A 219 -17.78 -7.85 -1.47
CA ILE A 219 -18.08 -8.71 -2.62
C ILE A 219 -18.17 -10.15 -2.11
N SER A 220 -19.34 -10.79 -2.31
CA SER A 220 -19.56 -12.19 -1.95
C SER A 220 -18.74 -13.11 -2.86
N VAL A 221 -18.49 -14.35 -2.43
CA VAL A 221 -17.72 -15.32 -3.24
C VAL A 221 -18.42 -15.56 -4.59
N GLY A 222 -17.67 -15.42 -5.69
CA GLY A 222 -18.17 -15.57 -7.06
C GLY A 222 -18.99 -14.38 -7.57
N GLU A 223 -19.31 -13.40 -6.72
CA GLU A 223 -20.05 -12.21 -7.11
C GLU A 223 -19.19 -11.27 -7.96
N LYS A 224 -19.84 -10.66 -8.95
CA LYS A 224 -19.28 -9.59 -9.78
C LYS A 224 -19.87 -8.25 -9.34
N THR A 225 -19.02 -7.28 -9.08
CA THR A 225 -19.42 -5.93 -8.68
C THR A 225 -18.78 -4.92 -9.62
N VAL A 226 -19.58 -3.97 -10.11
CA VAL A 226 -19.07 -2.86 -10.94
C VAL A 226 -18.56 -1.74 -10.05
N PHE A 227 -17.36 -1.27 -10.38
CA PHE A 227 -16.69 -0.12 -9.81
C PHE A 227 -16.65 0.97 -10.89
N SER A 228 -16.93 2.21 -10.52
CA SER A 228 -17.15 3.31 -11.47
C SER A 228 -16.59 4.61 -10.93
N PHE A 229 -15.87 5.33 -11.78
CA PHE A 229 -15.34 6.65 -11.50
C PHE A 229 -15.81 7.63 -12.57
N GLU A 230 -16.65 8.58 -12.16
CA GLU A 230 -17.02 9.73 -12.99
C GLU A 230 -15.94 10.82 -12.86
N ILE A 231 -15.21 11.02 -13.96
CA ILE A 231 -14.15 12.00 -14.12
C ILE A 231 -14.77 13.31 -14.59
N ASP A 232 -14.52 14.35 -13.82
CA ASP A 232 -14.77 15.74 -14.18
C ASP A 232 -13.43 16.37 -14.60
N PRO A 233 -13.30 16.87 -15.86
CA PRO A 233 -12.01 17.35 -16.36
C PRO A 233 -11.37 18.41 -15.48
N MET A 234 -12.15 19.40 -15.02
CA MET A 234 -11.59 20.42 -14.15
C MET A 234 -11.26 19.87 -12.77
N ARG A 235 -12.11 19.02 -12.19
CA ARG A 235 -11.82 18.49 -10.85
C ARG A 235 -10.57 17.60 -10.85
N ASP A 236 -10.45 16.71 -11.82
CA ASP A 236 -9.55 15.56 -11.72
C ASP A 236 -8.30 15.68 -12.59
N LEU A 237 -8.38 16.36 -13.74
CA LEU A 237 -7.28 16.47 -14.71
C LEU A 237 -6.47 17.76 -14.57
N SER A 238 -7.08 18.82 -14.03
CA SER A 238 -6.42 20.11 -13.85
C SER A 238 -5.26 20.04 -12.85
N PHE A 239 -4.34 21.00 -12.92
CA PHE A 239 -3.31 21.21 -11.92
C PHE A 239 -3.01 22.70 -11.71
N THR A 240 -2.19 23.01 -10.71
CA THR A 240 -1.78 24.39 -10.40
C THR A 240 -0.49 24.74 -11.14
N ASP A 241 -0.49 25.85 -11.86
CA ASP A 241 0.67 26.39 -12.56
C ASP A 241 1.66 27.10 -11.61
N ALA A 242 2.71 27.69 -12.18
CA ALA A 242 3.75 28.39 -11.42
C ALA A 242 3.25 29.68 -10.74
N ASP A 243 2.13 30.24 -11.19
CA ASP A 243 1.52 31.45 -10.65
C ASP A 243 0.42 31.13 -9.62
N GLY A 244 0.24 29.85 -9.27
CA GLY A 244 -0.78 29.41 -8.32
C GLY A 244 -2.18 29.30 -8.93
N LYS A 245 -2.31 29.42 -10.26
CA LYS A 245 -3.59 29.34 -10.94
C LYS A 245 -3.89 27.90 -11.36
N ARG A 246 -5.14 27.49 -11.15
CA ARG A 246 -5.61 26.19 -11.61
C ARG A 246 -5.83 26.22 -13.12
N ILE A 247 -5.15 25.34 -13.84
CA ILE A 247 -5.20 25.23 -15.30
C ILE A 247 -5.52 23.80 -15.73
N LEU A 248 -6.07 23.68 -16.94
CA LEU A 248 -6.39 22.42 -17.59
C LEU A 248 -5.88 22.46 -19.03
N GLU A 249 -4.84 21.67 -19.28
CA GLU A 249 -4.15 21.59 -20.56
C GLU A 249 -4.82 20.55 -21.47
N GLU A 250 -4.80 20.79 -22.77
CA GLU A 250 -5.28 19.82 -23.75
C GLU A 250 -4.19 18.77 -24.00
N GLY A 251 -4.59 17.54 -24.31
CA GLY A 251 -3.65 16.47 -24.59
C GLY A 251 -4.10 15.10 -24.12
N ASP A 252 -3.16 14.17 -24.11
CA ASP A 252 -3.38 12.81 -23.65
C ASP A 252 -3.43 12.77 -22.11
N TYR A 253 -4.38 12.03 -21.55
CA TYR A 253 -4.36 11.62 -20.15
C TYR A 253 -4.45 10.11 -20.07
N TYR A 254 -3.88 9.54 -19.00
CA TYR A 254 -4.04 8.11 -18.72
C TYR A 254 -4.71 7.89 -17.39
N ILE A 255 -5.73 7.03 -17.42
CA ILE A 255 -6.44 6.54 -16.24
C ILE A 255 -5.85 5.17 -15.90
N HIS A 256 -5.49 4.98 -14.64
CA HIS A 256 -4.91 3.74 -14.15
C HIS A 256 -5.83 3.12 -13.12
N VAL A 257 -6.06 1.81 -13.26
CA VAL A 257 -6.82 0.99 -12.32
C VAL A 257 -6.21 -0.40 -12.27
N ASN A 258 -5.84 -0.86 -11.07
CA ASN A 258 -5.04 -2.08 -10.91
C ASN A 258 -3.79 -2.04 -11.84
N ASN A 259 -3.61 -3.02 -12.73
CA ASN A 259 -2.51 -3.07 -13.70
C ASN A 259 -2.90 -2.53 -15.09
N GLN A 260 -4.07 -1.90 -15.23
CA GLN A 260 -4.59 -1.41 -16.49
C GLN A 260 -4.33 0.08 -16.65
N LYS A 261 -4.02 0.50 -17.88
CA LYS A 261 -3.75 1.88 -18.26
C LYS A 261 -4.58 2.22 -19.51
N LEU A 262 -5.50 3.16 -19.38
CA LEU A 262 -6.44 3.56 -20.43
C LEU A 262 -6.15 4.99 -20.86
N LYS A 263 -6.08 5.25 -22.16
CA LYS A 263 -5.81 6.57 -22.73
C LYS A 263 -7.12 7.32 -23.02
N ILE A 264 -7.14 8.60 -22.68
CA ILE A 264 -8.14 9.56 -23.16
C ILE A 264 -7.42 10.77 -23.78
N GLU A 265 -8.10 11.47 -24.69
CA GLU A 265 -7.64 12.73 -25.25
C GLU A 265 -8.59 13.85 -24.82
N LEU A 266 -8.06 14.85 -24.10
CA LEU A 266 -8.79 16.06 -23.76
C LEU A 266 -8.57 17.11 -24.84
N VAL A 267 -9.68 17.54 -25.46
CA VAL A 267 -9.69 18.59 -26.49
C VAL A 267 -10.42 19.84 -26.02
N LYS A 268 -10.36 20.88 -26.85
CA LYS A 268 -11.07 22.15 -26.65
C LYS A 268 -12.55 21.94 -26.32
#